data_AF-A0A4Q6ACF8-F1
#
_entry.id   AF-A0A4Q6ACF8-F1
#
_cell.length_a   1.000
_cell.length_b   1.000
_cell.length_c   1.000
_cell.angle_alpha   90.00
_cell.angle_beta   90.00
_cell.angle_gamma   90.00
#
_symmetry.space_group_name_H-M   'P 1'
#
loop_
_entity.id
_entity.type
_entity.pdbx_description
1 polymer ?
#
loop_
_entity_poly.entity_id
_entity_poly.type
_entity_poly.pdbx_seq_one_letter_code
_entity_poly.pdbx_strand_id
1 'polypeptide(L)'
;MGFPPGRIVRVERLIHATHNHIAADGDGSHFLDADLAILGAAPDDYWHYADNIRKEYSMYADTVYNEGRRKVLMSFLTRERIYISNFFHHEFEAAARKNLQRELEDIR
;
A
#
# COMPACT_ATOMS: atom_id res chain seq x y z
N MET A 1 16.65 24.18 16.65
CA MET A 1 17.09 23.13 15.70
C MET A 1 16.06 22.00 15.81
N GLY A 2 15.02 21.87 15.00
CA GLY A 2 14.96 21.96 13.54
C GLY A 2 14.96 20.54 12.94
N PHE A 3 14.09 19.65 13.43
CA PHE A 3 14.01 18.28 12.91
C PHE A 3 13.42 18.31 11.49
N PRO A 4 14.06 17.66 10.49
CA PRO A 4 13.55 17.68 9.12
C PRO A 4 12.28 16.81 9.00
N PRO A 5 11.24 17.29 8.29
CA PRO A 5 10.05 16.50 7.99
C PRO A 5 10.39 15.53 6.85
N GLY A 6 10.98 14.38 7.21
CA GLY A 6 11.46 13.42 6.21
C GLY A 6 11.46 12.01 6.76
N ARG A 7 10.28 11.49 7.13
CA ARG A 7 10.18 10.10 7.61
C ARG A 7 8.81 9.43 7.45
N ILE A 8 7.97 9.90 6.53
CA ILE A 8 6.75 9.19 6.06
C ILE A 8 7.05 8.49 4.71
N VAL A 9 8.25 7.93 4.53
CA VAL A 9 8.67 7.34 3.24
C VAL A 9 9.35 6.00 3.48
N ARG A 10 8.62 5.01 4.01
CA ARG A 10 9.13 3.63 4.08
C ARG A 10 8.13 2.58 3.58
N VAL A 11 6.84 2.70 3.89
CA VAL A 11 5.81 1.92 3.16
C VAL A 11 5.75 2.38 1.70
N GLU A 12 5.77 3.69 1.48
CA GLU A 12 5.89 4.23 0.13
C GLU A 12 7.18 3.73 -0.51
N ARG A 13 8.34 3.74 0.17
CA ARG A 13 9.62 3.32 -0.44
C ARG A 13 9.69 1.84 -0.85
N LEU A 14 8.99 0.92 -0.18
CA LEU A 14 8.90 -0.48 -0.66
C LEU A 14 8.07 -0.58 -1.95
N ILE A 15 7.10 0.32 -2.13
CA ILE A 15 6.21 0.39 -3.30
C ILE A 15 6.75 1.36 -4.38
N HIS A 16 7.60 2.32 -4.00
CA HIS A 16 8.10 3.43 -4.81
C HIS A 16 9.56 3.22 -5.22
N ALA A 17 10.35 2.40 -4.50
CA ALA A 17 11.66 1.94 -4.98
C ALA A 17 11.53 0.97 -6.16
N THR A 18 10.41 0.25 -6.26
CA THR A 18 10.02 -0.53 -7.44
C THR A 18 9.33 0.31 -8.52
N HIS A 19 8.87 1.53 -8.21
CA HIS A 19 8.20 2.41 -9.17
C HIS A 19 9.15 3.15 -10.11
N ASN A 20 10.40 3.43 -9.70
CA ASN A 20 11.33 4.27 -10.46
C ASN A 20 12.41 3.50 -11.26
N HIS A 21 12.39 2.17 -11.30
CA HIS A 21 13.44 1.42 -12.02
C HIS A 21 12.95 0.39 -13.05
N ILE A 22 11.65 0.19 -13.25
CA ILE A 22 11.19 -0.93 -14.10
C ILE A 22 10.01 -0.56 -15.00
N ALA A 23 10.17 0.51 -15.77
CA ALA A 23 9.33 0.79 -16.93
C ALA A 23 10.14 0.85 -18.23
N ALA A 24 11.22 0.06 -18.32
CA ALA A 24 12.01 -0.07 -19.54
C ALA A 24 11.83 -1.42 -20.25
N ASP A 25 11.51 -2.51 -19.54
CA ASP A 25 11.34 -3.84 -20.15
C ASP A 25 10.24 -4.63 -19.43
N GLY A 26 9.40 -5.33 -20.19
CA GLY A 26 8.08 -5.89 -19.82
C GLY A 26 7.98 -6.84 -18.62
N ASP A 27 9.06 -7.11 -17.88
CA ASP A 27 9.08 -7.99 -16.71
C ASP A 27 8.83 -7.25 -15.37
N GLY A 28 8.93 -5.91 -15.35
CA GLY A 28 8.77 -5.11 -14.12
C GLY A 28 7.37 -5.08 -13.53
N SER A 29 6.36 -5.18 -14.38
CA SER A 29 4.95 -5.11 -13.96
C SER A 29 4.56 -6.30 -13.10
N HIS A 30 5.08 -7.49 -13.40
CA HIS A 30 4.81 -8.70 -12.63
C HIS A 30 5.39 -8.67 -11.21
N PHE A 31 6.57 -8.05 -11.05
CA PHE A 31 7.19 -7.90 -9.74
C PHE A 31 6.40 -6.94 -8.86
N LEU A 32 5.97 -5.80 -9.42
CA LEU A 32 5.14 -4.83 -8.72
C LEU A 32 3.78 -5.43 -8.32
N ASP A 33 3.15 -6.20 -9.20
CA ASP A 33 1.87 -6.85 -8.89
C ASP A 33 2.00 -7.92 -7.80
N ALA A 34 3.11 -8.66 -7.78
CA ALA A 34 3.42 -9.63 -6.73
C ALA A 34 3.63 -8.94 -5.37
N ASP A 35 4.35 -7.81 -5.33
CA ASP A 35 4.51 -7.01 -4.12
C ASP A 35 3.16 -6.45 -3.62
N LEU A 36 2.29 -6.05 -4.55
CA LEU A 36 0.96 -5.54 -4.23
C LEU A 36 -0.07 -6.65 -3.96
N ALA A 37 0.25 -7.93 -4.18
CA ALA A 37 -0.70 -9.03 -4.06
C ALA A 37 -1.28 -9.14 -2.64
N ILE A 38 -0.52 -8.73 -1.62
CA ILE A 38 -0.99 -8.67 -0.23
C ILE A 38 -2.22 -7.77 -0.06
N LEU A 39 -2.41 -6.76 -0.91
CA LEU A 39 -3.58 -5.88 -0.85
C LEU A 39 -4.87 -6.66 -1.13
N GLY A 40 -4.84 -7.58 -2.10
CA GLY A 40 -5.96 -8.43 -2.49
C GLY A 40 -6.00 -9.79 -1.79
N ALA A 41 -5.18 -10.00 -0.76
CA ALA A 41 -5.23 -11.21 0.06
C ALA A 41 -6.56 -11.36 0.79
N ALA A 42 -6.76 -12.52 1.42
CA ALA A 42 -7.92 -12.73 2.28
C ALA A 42 -7.98 -11.63 3.36
N PRO A 43 -9.19 -11.18 3.76
CA PRO A 43 -9.32 -10.07 4.69
C PRO A 43 -8.52 -10.24 5.98
N ASP A 44 -8.47 -11.45 6.53
CA ASP A 44 -7.70 -11.75 7.74
C ASP A 44 -6.20 -11.53 7.54
N ASP A 45 -5.62 -12.02 6.43
CA ASP A 45 -4.22 -11.84 6.09
C ASP A 45 -3.87 -10.35 5.87
N TYR A 46 -4.76 -9.63 5.19
CA TYR A 46 -4.62 -8.19 4.99
C TYR A 46 -4.61 -7.43 6.32
N TRP A 47 -5.51 -7.76 7.25
CA TRP A 47 -5.56 -7.11 8.57
C TRP A 47 -4.34 -7.45 9.42
N HIS A 48 -3.85 -8.69 9.36
CA HIS A 48 -2.59 -9.06 9.99
C HIS A 48 -1.41 -8.24 9.43
N TYR A 49 -1.36 -8.05 8.11
CA TYR A 49 -0.39 -7.17 7.47
C TYR A 49 -0.53 -5.72 7.96
N ALA A 50 -1.74 -5.15 7.95
CA ALA A 50 -1.98 -3.77 8.37
C ALA A 50 -1.61 -3.53 9.86
N ASP A 51 -1.92 -4.47 10.75
CA ASP A 51 -1.55 -4.42 12.16
C ASP A 51 -0.02 -4.47 12.36
N ASN A 52 0.68 -5.32 11.59
CA ASN A 52 2.14 -5.35 11.61
C ASN A 52 2.76 -4.01 11.17
N ILE A 53 2.18 -3.36 10.15
CA ILE A 53 2.58 -2.01 9.74
C ILE A 53 2.31 -1.01 10.89
N ARG A 54 1.14 -1.05 11.54
CA ARG A 54 0.86 -0.16 12.68
C ARG A 54 1.89 -0.36 13.80
N LYS A 55 2.31 -1.59 14.08
CA LYS A 55 3.32 -1.92 15.10
C LYS A 55 4.72 -1.40 14.74
N GLU A 56 5.15 -1.53 13.48
CA GLU A 56 6.44 -0.98 13.02
C GLU A 56 6.49 0.55 13.19
N TYR A 57 5.35 1.20 13.00
CA TYR A 57 5.19 2.64 13.14
C TYR A 57 4.66 3.06 14.52
N SER A 58 4.74 2.19 15.54
CA SER A 58 4.32 2.47 16.92
C SER A 58 4.99 3.70 17.54
N MET A 59 6.18 4.06 17.08
CA MET A 59 6.90 5.27 17.51
C MET A 59 6.24 6.59 17.08
N TYR A 60 5.32 6.55 16.12
CA TYR A 60 4.55 7.71 15.69
C TYR A 60 3.20 7.77 16.40
N ALA A 61 2.77 8.99 16.74
CA ALA A 61 1.44 9.25 17.26
C ALA A 61 0.37 8.81 16.25
N ASP A 62 -0.77 8.34 16.76
CA ASP A 62 -1.89 7.84 15.95
C ASP A 62 -2.32 8.84 14.88
N THR A 63 -2.40 10.13 15.21
CA THR A 63 -2.80 11.18 14.26
C THR A 63 -1.88 11.27 13.05
N VAL A 64 -0.56 11.23 13.28
CA VAL A 64 0.46 11.32 12.22
C VAL A 64 0.47 10.04 11.37
N TYR A 65 0.36 8.87 12.02
CA TYR A 65 0.28 7.60 11.32
C TYR A 65 -1.00 7.51 10.48
N ASN A 66 -2.15 7.82 11.06
CA ASN A 66 -3.45 7.75 10.40
C ASN A 66 -3.51 8.67 9.18
N GLU A 67 -3.01 9.91 9.28
CA GLU A 67 -2.97 10.83 8.15
C GLU A 67 -2.09 10.30 7.00
N GLY A 68 -0.89 9.80 7.33
CA GLY A 68 0.02 9.20 6.35
C GLY A 68 -0.58 7.95 5.71
N ARG A 69 -1.18 7.08 6.53
CA ARG A 69 -1.79 5.83 6.07
C ARG A 69 -2.98 6.08 5.17
N ARG A 70 -3.88 7.01 5.53
CA ARG A 70 -5.00 7.41 4.68
C ARG A 70 -4.55 7.88 3.31
N LYS A 71 -3.50 8.71 3.23
CA LYS A 71 -2.94 9.18 1.95
C LYS A 71 -2.46 8.01 1.09
N VAL A 72 -1.82 7.02 1.68
CA VAL A 72 -1.37 5.80 0.99
C VAL A 72 -2.56 4.97 0.49
N LEU A 73 -3.57 4.72 1.33
CA LEU A 73 -4.75 3.95 0.93
C LEU A 73 -5.52 4.66 -0.20
N MET A 74 -5.70 5.97 -0.08
CA MET A 74 -6.34 6.77 -1.12
C MET A 74 -5.55 6.76 -2.42
N SER A 75 -4.22 6.84 -2.39
CA SER A 75 -3.40 6.84 -3.61
C SER A 75 -3.51 5.54 -4.41
N PHE A 76 -3.82 4.41 -3.77
CA PHE A 76 -4.17 3.16 -4.47
C PHE A 76 -5.60 3.20 -5.00
N LEU A 77 -6.57 3.64 -4.20
CA LEU A 77 -7.98 3.68 -4.60
C LEU A 77 -8.24 4.62 -5.78
N THR A 78 -7.44 5.67 -5.93
CA THR A 78 -7.53 6.62 -7.06
C THR A 78 -6.93 6.08 -8.36
N ARG A 79 -6.18 4.96 -8.34
CA ARG A 79 -5.66 4.36 -9.57
C ARG A 79 -6.80 3.71 -10.36
N GLU A 80 -6.72 3.77 -11.69
CA GLU A 80 -7.64 3.03 -12.55
C GLU A 80 -7.51 1.51 -12.34
N ARG A 81 -6.26 1.03 -12.21
CA ARG A 81 -5.93 -0.36 -11.87
C ARG A 81 -4.87 -0.38 -10.76
N ILE A 82 -5.11 -1.16 -9.71
CA ILE A 82 -4.10 -1.42 -8.67
C ILE A 82 -3.07 -2.40 -9.22
N TYR A 83 -3.53 -3.43 -9.92
CA TYR A 83 -2.69 -4.42 -10.58
C TYR A 83 -2.60 -4.19 -12.10
N ILE A 84 -1.38 -4.20 -12.65
CA ILE A 84 -1.13 -3.95 -14.07
C ILE A 84 -1.37 -5.22 -14.91
N SER A 85 -0.93 -6.37 -14.41
CA SER A 85 -1.12 -7.67 -15.03
C SER A 85 -2.59 -8.07 -15.02
N ASN A 86 -3.08 -8.54 -16.17
CA ASN A 86 -4.47 -8.99 -16.31
C ASN A 86 -4.82 -10.13 -15.36
N PHE A 87 -3.87 -11.03 -15.06
CA PHE A 87 -4.10 -12.13 -14.12
C PHE A 87 -4.36 -11.58 -12.71
N PHE A 88 -3.47 -10.76 -12.19
CA PHE A 88 -3.61 -10.18 -10.85
C PHE A 88 -4.81 -9.24 -10.75
N HIS A 89 -5.07 -8.46 -11.80
CA HIS A 89 -6.24 -7.59 -11.86
C HIS A 89 -7.54 -8.41 -11.77
N HIS A 90 -7.66 -9.52 -12.49
CA HIS A 90 -8.88 -10.33 -12.44
C HIS A 90 -9.06 -10.98 -11.06
N GLU A 91 -7.99 -11.54 -10.49
CA GLU A 91 -8.07 -12.32 -9.25
C GLU A 91 -8.15 -11.46 -7.98
N PHE A 92 -7.43 -10.33 -7.94
CA PHE A 92 -7.15 -9.61 -6.69
C PHE A 92 -7.67 -8.17 -6.64
N GLU A 93 -7.98 -7.51 -7.76
CA GLU A 93 -8.37 -6.08 -7.78
C GLU A 93 -9.59 -5.79 -6.90
N ALA A 94 -10.64 -6.61 -7.01
CA ALA A 94 -11.87 -6.42 -6.25
C ALA A 94 -11.65 -6.62 -4.74
N ALA A 95 -10.88 -7.65 -4.36
CA ALA A 95 -10.51 -7.90 -2.98
C ALA A 95 -9.64 -6.76 -2.43
N ALA A 96 -8.66 -6.30 -3.21
CA ALA A 96 -7.77 -5.21 -2.83
C ALA A 96 -8.53 -3.92 -2.55
N ARG A 97 -9.43 -3.52 -3.46
CA ARG A 97 -10.26 -2.33 -3.25
C ARG A 97 -11.13 -2.43 -2.01
N LYS A 98 -11.72 -3.60 -1.75
CA LYS A 98 -12.55 -3.83 -0.56
C LYS A 98 -11.73 -3.74 0.73
N ASN A 99 -10.54 -4.36 0.75
CA ASN A 99 -9.65 -4.31 1.91
C ASN A 99 -9.17 -2.88 2.20
N LEU A 100 -8.71 -2.17 1.17
CA LEU A 100 -8.26 -0.78 1.25
C LEU A 100 -9.38 0.17 1.72
N GLN A 101 -10.60 0.02 1.19
CA GLN A 101 -11.75 0.83 1.61
C GLN A 101 -12.10 0.55 3.06
N ARG A 102 -12.14 -0.73 3.47
CA ARG A 102 -12.47 -1.10 4.84
C ARG A 102 -11.45 -0.58 5.83
N GLU A 103 -10.15 -0.61 5.50
CA GLU A 103 -9.12 0.01 6.34
C GLU A 103 -9.30 1.53 6.39
N LEU A 104 -9.63 2.17 5.26
CA LEU A 104 -9.84 3.61 5.22
C LEU A 104 -11.01 4.07 6.11
N GLU A 105 -12.08 3.28 6.17
CA GLU A 105 -13.24 3.50 7.04
C GLU A 105 -12.93 3.25 8.53
N ASP A 106 -12.05 2.30 8.83
CA ASP A 106 -11.66 1.96 10.21
C ASP A 106 -10.72 3.00 10.82
N ILE A 107 -9.84 3.60 10.00
CA ILE A 107 -8.97 4.68 10.45
C ILE A 107 -9.84 5.89 10.81
N ARG A 108 -9.77 6.31 12.08
CA ARG A 108 -10.42 7.51 12.64
C ARG A 108 -9.53 8.74 12.62
#